data_AF-A0A958Z5I2-F1
#
_entry.id   AF-A0A958Z5I2-F1
#
_cell.length_a   1.000
_cell.length_b   1.000
_cell.length_c   1.000
_cell.angle_alpha   90.00
_cell.angle_beta   90.00
_cell.angle_gamma   90.00
#
_symmetry.space_group_name_H-M   'P 1'
#
loop_
_entity.id
_entity.type
_entity.pdbx_description
1 polymer ?
#
loop_
_entity_poly.entity_id
_entity_poly.type
_entity_poly.pdbx_seq_one_letter_code
_entity_poly.pdbx_strand_id
1 'polypeptide(L)'
;MEATVVKTGTEDKTWGGGNQPLKASYGKMMMWFFIVSDALTFSGFLASYGFSRFKFVDAWPIADEVFTHFPFLHGVEAPMYYVAFMTFILIFSSVTMVLAVDAGHKMKQNKVILYLFLTIIGGLIFLGSQAWEWATFIKGDYGAIETKGGQIIQFLDKEGERVAIRDFVAINDADRIPQTRENGLWFVQDSEYLPSFTFNQVKEGFLANDNLLVRLQHKDEHGQHIILSREESIAKVVN
;
A
#
# COMPACT_ATOMS: atom_id res chain seq x y z
N MET A 1 -34.02 -42.21 -53.55
CA MET A 1 -33.82 -40.92 -52.85
C MET A 1 -33.02 -41.25 -51.59
N GLU A 2 -31.72 -41.52 -51.67
CA GLU A 2 -30.62 -40.54 -51.79
C GLU A 2 -30.77 -39.31 -50.89
N ALA A 3 -29.93 -39.27 -49.86
CA ALA A 3 -29.26 -38.06 -49.40
C ALA A 3 -27.88 -38.45 -48.87
N THR A 4 -27.01 -38.84 -49.80
CA THR A 4 -25.58 -39.02 -49.61
C THR A 4 -25.00 -37.64 -49.32
N VAL A 5 -24.68 -37.33 -48.06
CA VAL A 5 -24.04 -36.06 -47.71
C VAL A 5 -22.60 -36.12 -48.22
N VAL A 6 -22.41 -35.49 -49.38
CA VAL A 6 -21.14 -35.31 -50.07
C VAL A 6 -20.12 -34.72 -49.09
N LYS A 7 -19.02 -35.43 -48.86
CA LYS A 7 -17.80 -34.82 -48.31
C LYS A 7 -17.22 -33.92 -49.39
N THR A 8 -17.64 -32.66 -49.42
CA THR A 8 -17.03 -31.64 -50.26
C THR A 8 -15.63 -31.40 -49.72
N GLY A 9 -14.63 -31.81 -50.51
CA GLY A 9 -13.24 -31.47 -50.28
C GLY A 9 -13.08 -29.96 -50.21
N THR A 10 -12.63 -29.48 -49.05
CA THR A 10 -11.93 -28.21 -48.90
C THR A 10 -10.61 -28.51 -48.20
N GLU A 11 -9.77 -29.27 -48.89
CA GLU A 11 -8.34 -29.03 -48.77
C GLU A 11 -8.11 -27.61 -49.32
N ASP A 12 -7.47 -26.75 -48.54
CA ASP A 12 -7.13 -25.35 -48.87
C ASP A 12 -8.23 -24.28 -48.89
N LYS A 13 -9.04 -24.17 -47.83
CA LYS A 13 -9.65 -22.88 -47.45
C LYS A 13 -9.34 -22.54 -45.99
N THR A 14 -8.43 -21.58 -45.80
CA THR A 14 -7.96 -21.08 -44.50
C THR A 14 -9.01 -20.30 -43.72
N TRP A 15 -10.12 -19.89 -44.35
CA TRP A 15 -11.24 -19.26 -43.65
C TRP A 15 -12.58 -19.65 -44.28
N GLY A 16 -13.33 -20.46 -43.56
CA GLY A 16 -14.67 -20.94 -43.92
C GLY A 16 -15.57 -21.09 -42.69
N GLY A 17 -15.43 -20.20 -41.70
CA GLY A 17 -16.29 -20.17 -40.51
C GLY A 17 -16.35 -21.51 -39.79
N GLY A 18 -15.26 -21.90 -39.13
CA GLY A 18 -15.18 -23.18 -38.42
C GLY A 18 -13.77 -23.52 -37.95
N ASN A 19 -12.74 -22.96 -38.59
CA ASN A 19 -11.37 -23.04 -38.09
C ASN A 19 -11.07 -21.88 -37.15
N GLN A 20 -10.62 -22.20 -35.94
CA GLN A 20 -10.14 -21.23 -34.96
C GLN A 20 -8.99 -20.43 -35.59
N PRO A 21 -9.07 -19.09 -35.69
CA PRO A 21 -7.95 -18.29 -36.14
C PRO A 21 -6.73 -18.62 -35.27
N LEU A 22 -5.60 -18.94 -35.90
CA LEU A 22 -4.35 -19.37 -35.25
C LEU A 22 -4.42 -20.69 -34.45
N LYS A 23 -5.46 -21.53 -34.62
CA LYS A 23 -5.70 -22.73 -33.79
C LYS A 23 -5.76 -22.43 -32.27
N ALA A 24 -6.07 -21.18 -31.90
CA ALA A 24 -6.19 -20.77 -30.52
C ALA A 24 -7.60 -21.05 -30.00
N SER A 25 -7.70 -21.80 -28.90
CA SER A 25 -8.98 -21.99 -28.20
C SER A 25 -9.54 -20.65 -27.73
N TYR A 26 -10.87 -20.51 -27.78
CA TYR A 26 -11.59 -19.33 -27.29
C TYR A 26 -11.18 -18.93 -25.86
N GLY A 27 -11.03 -19.91 -24.96
CA GLY A 27 -10.60 -19.64 -23.58
C GLY A 27 -9.18 -19.07 -23.49
N LYS A 28 -8.26 -19.51 -24.36
CA LYS A 28 -6.90 -18.97 -24.42
C LYS A 28 -6.91 -17.54 -24.95
N MET A 29 -7.75 -17.25 -25.95
CA MET A 29 -7.89 -15.90 -26.53
C MET A 29 -8.48 -14.91 -25.53
N MET A 30 -9.54 -15.30 -24.79
CA MET A 30 -10.13 -14.46 -23.75
C MET A 30 -9.16 -14.18 -22.60
N MET A 31 -8.32 -15.15 -22.24
CA MET A 31 -7.25 -14.93 -21.25
C MET A 31 -6.26 -13.86 -21.73
N TRP A 32 -5.86 -13.87 -23.00
CA TRP A 32 -4.98 -12.83 -23.54
C TRP A 32 -5.62 -11.44 -23.53
N PHE A 33 -6.89 -11.32 -23.92
CA PHE A 33 -7.62 -10.05 -23.82
C PHE A 33 -7.70 -9.55 -22.38
N PHE A 34 -7.96 -10.46 -21.43
CA PHE A 34 -7.98 -10.15 -20.01
C PHE A 34 -6.62 -9.63 -19.52
N ILE A 35 -5.51 -10.32 -19.84
CA ILE A 35 -4.15 -9.90 -19.46
C ILE A 35 -3.80 -8.53 -20.06
N VAL A 36 -4.15 -8.28 -21.32
CA VAL A 36 -3.91 -6.98 -21.97
C VAL A 36 -4.73 -5.88 -21.31
N SER A 37 -6.00 -6.15 -20.98
CA SER A 37 -6.85 -5.20 -20.26
C SER A 37 -6.27 -4.84 -18.88
N ASP A 38 -5.79 -5.84 -18.14
CA ASP A 38 -5.19 -5.65 -16.82
C ASP A 38 -3.90 -4.83 -16.92
N ALA A 39 -3.04 -5.13 -17.89
CA ALA A 39 -1.82 -4.37 -18.15
C ALA A 39 -2.10 -2.89 -18.49
N LEU A 40 -3.16 -2.60 -19.25
CA LEU A 40 -3.59 -1.23 -19.55
C LEU A 40 -4.09 -0.51 -18.29
N THR A 41 -4.87 -1.19 -17.45
CA THR A 41 -5.32 -0.65 -16.16
C THR A 41 -4.14 -0.31 -15.24
N PHE A 42 -3.18 -1.22 -15.08
CA PHE A 42 -1.96 -0.95 -14.31
C PHE A 42 -1.12 0.18 -14.90
N SER A 43 -1.01 0.26 -16.22
CA SER A 43 -0.30 1.35 -16.89
C SER A 43 -0.93 2.71 -16.60
N GLY A 44 -2.27 2.78 -16.54
CA GLY A 44 -3.00 3.98 -16.13
C GLY A 44 -2.68 4.39 -14.69
N PHE A 45 -2.66 3.42 -13.77
CA PHE A 45 -2.27 3.68 -12.36
C PHE A 45 -0.81 4.11 -12.20
N LEU A 46 0.12 3.52 -12.97
CA LEU A 46 1.52 3.92 -12.94
C LEU A 46 1.73 5.32 -13.53
N ALA A 47 1.04 5.65 -14.62
CA ALA A 47 1.09 6.98 -15.20
C ALA A 47 0.52 8.05 -14.26
N SER A 48 -0.62 7.76 -13.60
CA SER A 48 -1.22 8.68 -12.62
C SER A 48 -0.34 8.83 -11.37
N TYR A 49 0.25 7.73 -10.87
CA TYR A 49 1.23 7.77 -9.79
C TYR A 49 2.47 8.59 -10.17
N GLY A 50 3.04 8.36 -11.35
CA GLY A 50 4.16 9.12 -11.88
C GLY A 50 3.85 10.62 -11.96
N PHE A 51 2.70 10.98 -12.52
CA PHE A 51 2.25 12.37 -12.58
C PHE A 51 2.09 13.00 -11.19
N SER A 52 1.43 12.31 -10.25
CA SER A 52 1.30 12.75 -8.86
C SER A 52 2.65 12.88 -8.16
N ARG A 53 3.62 12.02 -8.47
CA ARG A 53 4.98 12.09 -7.93
C ARG A 53 5.72 13.32 -8.46
N PHE A 54 5.60 13.62 -9.76
CA PHE A 54 6.20 14.82 -10.37
C PHE A 54 5.53 16.12 -9.95
N LYS A 55 4.21 16.10 -9.70
CA LYS A 55 3.48 17.30 -9.25
C LYS A 55 3.77 17.68 -7.80
N PHE A 56 4.01 16.70 -6.93
CA PHE A 56 4.14 16.90 -5.49
C PHE A 56 5.51 16.45 -4.94
N VAL A 57 6.58 16.62 -5.71
CA VAL A 57 7.94 16.14 -5.39
C VAL A 57 8.36 16.50 -3.96
N ASP A 58 8.05 17.71 -3.53
CA ASP A 58 8.49 18.27 -2.25
C ASP A 58 7.70 17.72 -1.05
N ALA A 59 6.50 17.17 -1.28
CA ALA A 59 5.59 16.74 -0.21
C ALA A 59 5.56 15.21 0.01
N TRP A 60 6.21 14.45 -0.88
CA TRP A 60 6.18 12.99 -0.82
C TRP A 60 7.14 12.42 0.24
N PRO A 61 6.68 11.46 1.07
CA PRO A 61 7.52 10.82 2.07
C PRO A 61 8.67 10.00 1.44
N ILE A 62 9.73 9.82 2.22
CA ILE A 62 10.87 8.95 1.87
C ILE A 62 10.44 7.51 2.17
N ALA A 63 10.58 6.61 1.18
CA ALA A 63 10.12 5.22 1.30
C ALA A 63 10.83 4.47 2.45
N ASP A 64 12.09 4.81 2.72
CA ASP A 64 12.90 4.20 3.77
C ASP A 64 12.37 4.48 5.18
N GLU A 65 11.63 5.58 5.37
CA GLU A 65 11.02 5.93 6.66
C GLU A 65 9.59 5.36 6.81
N VAL A 66 9.04 4.78 5.75
CA VAL A 66 7.65 4.26 5.70
C VAL A 66 7.61 2.74 5.86
N PHE A 67 8.66 2.04 5.40
CA PHE A 67 8.72 0.58 5.37
C PHE A 67 9.86 0.02 6.22
N THR A 68 9.81 0.26 7.53
CA THR A 68 10.84 -0.18 8.51
C THR A 68 10.39 -1.37 9.36
N HIS A 69 9.10 -1.72 9.35
CA HIS A 69 8.54 -2.74 10.23
C HIS A 69 8.81 -4.14 9.68
N PHE A 70 9.71 -4.87 10.34
CA PHE A 70 9.87 -6.30 10.13
C PHE A 70 9.16 -7.07 11.26
N PRO A 71 8.31 -8.07 10.95
CA PRO A 71 7.62 -8.83 11.98
C PRO A 71 8.66 -9.56 12.86
N PHE A 72 8.55 -9.41 14.18
CA PHE A 72 9.42 -9.99 15.22
C PHE A 72 10.82 -9.38 15.39
N LEU A 73 11.21 -8.36 14.61
CA LEU A 73 12.46 -7.61 14.80
C LEU A 73 12.14 -6.14 15.10
N HIS A 74 11.77 -5.85 16.35
CA HIS A 74 11.64 -4.47 16.82
C HIS A 74 13.04 -3.90 17.08
N GLY A 75 13.50 -2.98 16.22
CA GLY A 75 14.75 -2.22 16.44
C GLY A 75 15.90 -2.50 15.45
N VAL A 76 15.69 -3.29 14.40
CA VAL A 76 16.62 -3.31 13.26
C VAL A 76 16.03 -2.41 12.18
N GLU A 77 16.63 -1.24 11.99
CA GLU A 77 16.38 -0.39 10.82
C GLU A 77 16.87 -1.12 9.57
N ALA A 78 16.04 -2.01 9.05
CA ALA A 78 16.23 -2.68 7.79
C ALA A 78 15.13 -2.20 6.82
N PRO A 79 15.19 -0.93 6.35
CA PRO A 79 14.23 -0.41 5.39
C PRO A 79 14.13 -1.34 4.19
N MET A 80 12.90 -1.58 3.71
CA MET A 80 12.62 -2.31 2.46
C MET A 80 12.95 -3.81 2.45
N TYR A 81 13.61 -4.38 3.48
CA TYR A 81 13.91 -5.81 3.53
C TYR A 81 12.66 -6.68 3.57
N TYR A 82 11.61 -6.24 4.28
CA TYR A 82 10.34 -6.95 4.32
C TYR A 82 9.65 -6.97 2.95
N VAL A 83 9.70 -5.86 2.22
CA VAL A 83 9.19 -5.76 0.83
C VAL A 83 9.99 -6.66 -0.11
N ALA A 84 11.31 -6.71 0.03
CA ALA A 84 12.16 -7.60 -0.74
C ALA A 84 11.84 -9.08 -0.48
N PHE A 85 11.59 -9.45 0.79
CA PHE A 85 11.15 -10.79 1.17
C PHE A 85 9.78 -11.17 0.58
N MET A 86 8.80 -10.25 0.62
CA MET A 86 7.50 -10.47 -0.03
C MET A 86 7.64 -10.71 -1.54
N THR A 87 8.49 -9.94 -2.20
CA THR A 87 8.79 -10.10 -3.63
C THR A 87 9.45 -11.46 -3.91
N PHE A 88 10.40 -11.86 -3.07
CA PHE A 88 11.06 -13.16 -3.16
C PHE A 88 10.04 -14.31 -3.07
N ILE A 89 9.12 -14.27 -2.11
CA ILE A 89 8.05 -15.28 -1.98
C ILE A 89 7.19 -15.36 -3.24
N LEU A 90 6.80 -14.22 -3.82
CA LEU A 90 6.01 -14.20 -5.06
C LEU A 90 6.75 -14.81 -6.25
N ILE A 91 8.05 -14.53 -6.39
CA ILE A 91 8.88 -15.13 -7.45
C ILE A 91 8.94 -16.65 -7.27
N PHE A 92 9.19 -17.13 -6.05
CA PHE A 92 9.18 -18.57 -5.77
C PHE A 92 7.81 -19.21 -6.02
N SER A 93 6.72 -18.54 -5.64
CA SER A 93 5.34 -18.99 -5.91
C SER A 93 5.03 -19.08 -7.41
N SER A 94 5.57 -18.16 -8.22
CA SER A 94 5.47 -18.23 -9.68
C SER A 94 6.21 -19.45 -10.24
N VAL A 95 7.41 -19.74 -9.74
CA VAL A 95 8.17 -20.94 -10.12
C VAL A 95 7.40 -22.22 -9.77
N THR A 96 6.81 -22.31 -8.58
CA THR A 96 6.00 -23.49 -8.21
C THR A 96 4.78 -23.66 -9.09
N MET A 97 4.13 -22.57 -9.52
CA MET A 97 3.01 -22.63 -10.47
C MET A 97 3.45 -23.17 -11.84
N VAL A 98 4.58 -22.72 -12.38
CA VAL A 98 5.11 -23.22 -13.66
C VAL A 98 5.46 -24.70 -13.57
N LEU A 99 6.06 -25.14 -12.46
CA LEU A 99 6.36 -26.56 -12.20
C LEU A 99 5.09 -27.41 -12.08
N ALA A 100 4.01 -26.85 -11.51
CA ALA A 100 2.71 -27.51 -11.47
C ALA A 100 2.14 -27.72 -12.88
N VAL A 101 2.22 -26.72 -13.75
CA VAL A 101 1.76 -26.80 -15.14
C VAL A 101 2.57 -27.85 -15.94
N ASP A 102 3.90 -27.88 -15.79
CA ASP A 102 4.75 -28.90 -16.43
C ASP A 102 4.43 -30.32 -15.94
N ALA A 103 4.25 -30.50 -14.63
CA ALA A 103 3.83 -31.77 -14.06
C ALA A 103 2.45 -32.21 -14.56
N GLY A 104 1.55 -31.25 -14.83
CA GLY A 104 0.24 -31.45 -15.43
C GLY A 104 0.33 -31.99 -16.86
N HIS A 105 1.18 -31.42 -17.71
CA HIS A 105 1.43 -31.94 -19.05
C HIS A 105 2.00 -33.38 -19.03
N LYS A 106 2.76 -33.72 -17.98
CA LYS A 106 3.32 -35.07 -17.77
C LYS A 106 2.36 -36.02 -17.04
N MET A 107 1.11 -35.61 -16.78
CA MET A 107 0.08 -36.38 -16.06
C MET A 107 0.51 -36.85 -14.65
N LYS A 108 1.43 -36.14 -13.99
CA LYS A 108 1.96 -36.48 -12.66
C LYS A 108 1.13 -35.84 -11.55
N GLN A 109 -0.06 -36.38 -11.30
CA GLN A 109 -1.06 -35.81 -10.38
C GLN A 109 -0.51 -35.45 -8.99
N ASN A 110 0.24 -36.35 -8.35
CA ASN A 110 0.80 -36.08 -7.01
C ASN A 110 1.75 -34.87 -6.99
N LYS A 111 2.52 -34.65 -8.07
CA LYS A 111 3.41 -33.50 -8.18
C LYS A 111 2.64 -32.22 -8.44
N VAL A 112 1.58 -32.28 -9.25
CA VAL A 112 0.69 -31.13 -9.49
C VAL A 112 0.05 -30.67 -8.19
N ILE A 113 -0.47 -31.60 -7.38
CA ILE A 113 -1.09 -31.30 -6.09
C ILE A 113 -0.08 -30.63 -5.16
N LEU A 114 1.13 -31.20 -5.04
CA LEU A 114 2.17 -30.64 -4.18
C LEU A 114 2.59 -29.24 -4.62
N TYR A 115 2.83 -29.02 -5.91
CA TYR A 115 3.26 -27.71 -6.41
C TYR A 115 2.15 -26.65 -6.31
N LEU A 116 0.89 -27.00 -6.60
CA LEU A 116 -0.24 -26.08 -6.38
C LEU A 116 -0.41 -25.74 -4.90
N PHE A 117 -0.26 -26.72 -4.00
CA PHE A 117 -0.31 -26.48 -2.57
C PHE A 117 0.78 -25.50 -2.11
N LEU A 118 2.01 -25.65 -2.61
CA LEU A 118 3.10 -24.70 -2.34
C LEU A 118 2.81 -23.30 -2.89
N THR A 119 2.24 -23.18 -4.10
CA THR A 119 1.82 -21.89 -4.67
C THR A 119 0.77 -21.21 -3.79
N ILE A 120 -0.22 -21.96 -3.29
CA ILE A 120 -1.27 -21.44 -2.41
C ILE A 120 -0.67 -20.95 -1.09
N ILE A 121 0.23 -21.73 -0.47
CA ILE A 121 0.93 -21.30 0.75
C ILE A 121 1.71 -20.01 0.51
N GLY A 122 2.47 -19.93 -0.58
CA GLY A 122 3.21 -18.71 -0.93
C GLY A 122 2.29 -17.50 -1.10
N GLY A 123 1.14 -17.69 -1.75
CA GLY A 123 0.12 -16.64 -1.90
C GLY A 123 -0.52 -16.21 -0.58
N LEU A 124 -0.81 -17.15 0.33
CA LEU A 124 -1.35 -16.85 1.65
C LEU A 124 -0.36 -16.09 2.53
N ILE A 125 0.93 -16.49 2.52
CA ILE A 125 1.99 -15.77 3.23
C ILE A 125 2.08 -14.34 2.69
N PHE A 126 2.12 -14.16 1.37
CA PHE A 126 2.17 -12.84 0.75
C PHE A 126 0.97 -11.95 1.15
N LEU A 127 -0.25 -12.48 1.05
CA LEU A 127 -1.47 -11.74 1.41
C LEU A 127 -1.51 -11.39 2.91
N GLY A 128 -1.14 -12.33 3.77
CA GLY A 128 -1.04 -12.11 5.21
C GLY A 128 0.01 -11.06 5.55
N SER A 129 1.15 -11.08 4.86
CA SER A 129 2.21 -10.09 5.02
C SER A 129 1.76 -8.68 4.62
N GLN A 130 1.04 -8.54 3.51
CA GLN A 130 0.42 -7.28 3.08
C GLN A 130 -0.61 -6.79 4.11
N ALA A 131 -1.52 -7.66 4.57
CA ALA A 131 -2.52 -7.29 5.57
C ALA A 131 -1.87 -6.80 6.88
N TRP A 132 -0.78 -7.42 7.30
CA TRP A 132 -0.04 -7.02 8.50
C TRP A 132 0.67 -5.68 8.33
N GLU A 133 1.34 -5.44 7.19
CA GLU A 133 2.01 -4.18 6.88
C GLU A 133 1.01 -3.03 6.86
N TRP A 134 -0.15 -3.22 6.20
CA TRP A 134 -1.24 -2.25 6.19
C TRP A 134 -1.85 -2.03 7.57
N ALA A 135 -2.06 -3.08 8.35
CA ALA A 135 -2.59 -2.94 9.72
C ALA A 135 -1.61 -2.16 10.62
N THR A 136 -0.30 -2.39 10.47
CA THR A 136 0.75 -1.66 11.19
C THR A 136 0.81 -0.21 10.73
N PHE A 137 0.72 0.03 9.42
CA PHE A 137 0.70 1.36 8.83
C PHE A 137 -0.52 2.19 9.26
N ILE A 138 -1.71 1.59 9.26
CA ILE A 138 -2.96 2.25 9.70
C ILE A 138 -2.93 2.55 11.20
N LYS A 139 -2.38 1.64 12.01
CA LYS A 139 -2.23 1.89 13.45
C LYS A 139 -1.37 3.13 13.71
N GLY A 140 -0.33 3.34 12.90
CA GLY A 140 0.53 4.51 12.91
C GLY A 140 1.43 4.58 14.15
N ASP A 141 2.72 4.89 13.97
CA ASP A 141 3.65 4.93 15.12
C ASP A 141 3.91 6.31 15.69
N TYR A 142 3.88 7.35 14.85
CA TYR A 142 4.39 8.67 15.23
C TYR A 142 3.31 9.74 15.39
N GLY A 143 2.13 9.56 14.79
CA GLY A 143 1.08 10.59 14.80
C GLY A 143 1.52 11.88 14.09
N ALA A 144 0.58 12.73 13.71
CA ALA A 144 0.88 14.03 13.10
C ALA A 144 -0.24 15.03 13.36
N ILE A 145 0.08 16.32 13.26
CA ILE A 145 -0.92 17.40 13.32
C ILE A 145 -1.15 17.94 11.91
N GLU A 146 -2.41 18.06 11.52
CA GLU A 146 -2.80 18.78 10.31
C GLU A 146 -3.12 20.25 10.67
N THR A 147 -2.49 21.18 9.97
CA THR A 147 -2.79 22.61 10.09
C THR A 147 -4.04 22.97 9.28
N LYS A 148 -4.69 24.10 9.60
CA LYS A 148 -5.87 24.60 8.83
C LYS A 148 -5.59 24.80 7.33
N GLY A 149 -4.32 24.93 6.94
CA GLY A 149 -3.88 25.02 5.54
C GLY A 149 -3.62 23.67 4.86
N GLY A 150 -3.95 22.55 5.50
CA GLY A 150 -3.71 21.19 4.98
C GLY A 150 -2.25 20.74 5.04
N GLN A 151 -1.36 21.45 5.74
CA GLN A 151 0.02 21.02 5.93
C GLN A 151 0.12 20.07 7.12
N ILE A 152 0.78 18.94 6.93
CA ILE A 152 1.04 17.95 7.99
C ILE A 152 2.36 18.30 8.69
N ILE A 153 2.32 18.34 10.01
CA ILE A 153 3.44 18.63 10.91
C ILE A 153 3.81 17.37 11.68
N GLN A 154 5.11 17.07 11.71
CA GLN A 154 5.72 15.98 12.48
C GLN A 154 6.68 16.54 13.53
N PHE A 155 6.88 15.78 14.62
CA PHE A 155 7.76 16.16 15.73
C PHE A 155 9.05 15.34 15.71
N LEU A 156 10.18 16.04 15.86
CA LEU A 156 11.51 15.45 15.95
C LEU A 156 12.20 15.86 17.26
N ASP A 157 13.14 15.04 17.72
CA ASP A 157 14.10 15.42 18.75
C ASP A 157 15.28 16.23 18.15
N LYS A 158 16.12 16.82 19.01
CA LYS A 158 17.33 17.56 18.59
C LYS A 158 18.35 16.67 17.88
N GLU A 159 18.29 15.38 18.14
CA GLU A 159 19.11 14.33 17.53
C GLU A 159 18.61 13.94 16.13
N GLY A 160 17.43 14.41 15.72
CA GLY A 160 16.83 14.15 14.41
C GLY A 160 15.86 12.96 14.36
N GLU A 161 15.66 12.27 15.49
CA GLU A 161 14.74 11.14 15.61
C GLU A 161 13.28 11.58 15.68
N ARG A 162 12.37 10.79 15.09
CA ARG A 162 10.92 11.08 15.14
C ARG A 162 10.36 10.73 16.52
N VAL A 163 9.63 11.66 17.12
CA VAL A 163 8.99 11.46 18.43
C VAL A 163 7.49 11.29 18.23
N ALA A 164 6.92 10.25 18.84
CA ALA A 164 5.48 10.02 18.76
C ALA A 164 4.70 10.97 19.67
N ILE A 165 3.52 11.41 19.24
CA ILE A 165 2.65 12.31 20.04
C ILE A 165 2.35 11.73 21.44
N ARG A 166 2.20 10.41 21.53
CA ARG A 166 1.98 9.69 22.80
C ARG A 166 3.11 9.84 23.83
N ASP A 167 4.34 10.11 23.41
CA ASP A 167 5.52 10.06 24.29
C ASP A 167 5.71 11.37 25.06
N PHE A 168 5.20 12.49 24.53
CA PHE A 168 5.36 13.82 25.13
C PHE A 168 4.05 14.46 25.62
N VAL A 169 2.90 13.89 25.25
CA VAL A 169 1.59 14.38 25.72
C VAL A 169 1.28 13.75 27.08
N ALA A 170 1.06 14.60 28.08
CA ALA A 170 0.56 14.13 29.38
C ALA A 170 -0.82 13.49 29.19
N ILE A 171 -0.96 12.24 29.63
CA ILE A 171 -2.25 11.53 29.66
C ILE A 171 -3.07 12.15 30.80
N ASN A 172 -3.77 13.24 30.50
CA ASN A 172 -4.86 13.71 31.33
C ASN A 172 -6.13 13.10 30.73
N ASP A 173 -6.77 12.20 31.50
CA ASP A 173 -8.06 11.58 31.21
C ASP A 173 -9.18 12.64 31.23
N ALA A 174 -9.15 13.55 30.27
CA ALA A 174 -10.35 14.27 29.90
C ALA A 174 -11.15 13.32 29.01
N ASP A 175 -12.04 12.53 29.63
CA ASP A 175 -12.98 11.65 28.93
C ASP A 175 -13.69 12.45 27.83
N ARG A 176 -13.24 12.31 26.58
CA ARG A 176 -13.89 12.98 25.45
C ARG A 176 -15.10 12.16 25.05
N ILE A 177 -16.27 12.62 25.47
CA ILE A 177 -17.54 11.98 25.15
C ILE A 177 -17.84 12.24 23.66
N PRO A 178 -18.05 11.20 22.83
CA PRO A 178 -18.42 11.37 21.42
C PRO A 178 -19.78 12.08 21.33
N GLN A 179 -19.95 12.96 20.34
CA GLN A 179 -21.26 13.56 20.11
C GLN A 179 -22.24 12.50 19.59
N THR A 180 -23.15 12.05 20.45
CA THR A 180 -24.30 11.25 20.06
C THR A 180 -25.42 12.15 19.56
N ARG A 181 -26.40 11.59 18.82
CA ARG A 181 -27.57 12.33 18.32
C ARG A 181 -28.36 13.05 19.42
N GLU A 182 -28.23 12.61 20.67
CA GLU A 182 -28.87 13.18 21.86
C GLU A 182 -28.11 14.38 22.45
N ASN A 183 -26.78 14.44 22.26
CA ASN A 183 -25.89 15.46 22.83
C ASN A 183 -25.20 16.36 21.78
N GLY A 184 -25.42 16.09 20.49
CA GLY A 184 -24.74 16.73 19.37
C GLY A 184 -25.40 18.01 18.86
N LEU A 185 -24.60 18.88 18.27
CA LEU A 185 -25.10 20.06 17.55
C LEU A 185 -25.75 19.61 16.22
N TRP A 186 -26.93 20.12 15.92
CA TRP A 186 -27.61 19.80 14.67
C TRP A 186 -26.73 20.19 13.47
N PHE A 187 -26.59 19.27 12.51
CA PHE A 187 -25.74 19.40 11.32
C PHE A 187 -24.22 19.40 11.58
N VAL A 188 -23.78 19.10 12.79
CA VAL A 188 -22.37 18.83 13.11
C VAL A 188 -22.21 17.34 13.35
N GLN A 189 -21.43 16.67 12.50
CA GLN A 189 -20.99 15.30 12.74
C GLN A 189 -19.54 15.35 13.20
N ASP A 190 -19.24 14.71 14.33
CA ASP A 190 -17.85 14.38 14.66
C ASP A 190 -17.28 13.49 13.54
N SER A 191 -16.00 13.65 13.24
CA SER A 191 -15.30 12.79 12.28
C SER A 191 -15.39 11.33 12.73
N GLU A 192 -15.61 10.41 11.78
CA GLU A 192 -15.69 8.95 12.03
C GLU A 192 -14.42 8.41 12.74
N TYR A 193 -13.32 9.16 12.63
CA TYR A 193 -12.08 8.97 13.37
C TYR A 193 -11.90 10.12 14.36
N LEU A 194 -12.04 9.83 15.65
CA LEU A 194 -11.67 10.77 16.71
C LEU A 194 -10.15 10.66 16.94
N PRO A 195 -9.41 11.79 16.92
CA PRO A 195 -8.00 11.76 17.28
C PRO A 195 -7.84 11.37 18.75
N SER A 196 -6.85 10.54 19.06
CA SER A 196 -6.58 10.07 20.42
C SER A 196 -6.17 11.19 21.40
N PHE A 197 -5.68 12.31 20.88
CA PHE A 197 -5.23 13.48 21.67
C PHE A 197 -5.86 14.76 21.17
N THR A 198 -6.13 15.69 22.09
CA THR A 198 -6.65 17.02 21.75
C THR A 198 -5.50 17.98 21.42
N PHE A 199 -5.72 18.90 20.48
CA PHE A 199 -4.71 19.89 20.10
C PHE A 199 -4.08 20.65 21.29
N ASN A 200 -4.90 21.05 22.28
CA ASN A 200 -4.40 21.73 23.49
C ASN A 200 -3.43 20.85 24.29
N GLN A 201 -3.69 19.55 24.40
CA GLN A 201 -2.80 18.61 25.10
C GLN A 201 -1.47 18.46 24.34
N VAL A 202 -1.53 18.39 23.01
CA VAL A 202 -0.33 18.34 22.18
C VAL A 202 0.48 19.63 22.29
N LYS A 203 -0.19 20.78 22.33
CA LYS A 203 0.43 22.09 22.55
C LYS A 203 1.11 22.19 23.91
N GLU A 204 0.42 21.80 24.98
CA GLU A 204 0.98 21.81 26.35
C GLU A 204 2.18 20.85 26.48
N GLY A 205 2.07 19.63 25.95
CA GLY A 205 3.17 18.66 25.94
C GLY A 205 4.37 19.11 25.10
N PHE A 206 4.13 19.82 23.99
CA PHE A 206 5.19 20.39 23.15
C PHE A 206 5.91 21.56 23.83
N LEU A 207 5.16 22.42 24.56
CA LEU A 207 5.74 23.53 25.31
C LEU A 207 6.50 23.06 26.56
N ALA A 208 6.10 21.94 27.17
CA ALA A 208 6.80 21.35 28.31
C ALA A 208 8.16 20.75 27.94
N ASN A 209 8.36 20.35 26.67
CA ASN A 209 9.58 19.70 26.20
C ASN A 209 10.38 20.62 25.27
N ASP A 210 11.50 21.16 25.77
CA ASP A 210 12.39 22.08 25.02
C ASP A 210 13.29 21.42 23.97
N ASN A 211 13.25 20.09 23.89
CA ASN A 211 14.02 19.33 22.92
C ASN A 211 13.24 19.02 21.63
N LEU A 212 11.93 19.28 21.60
CA LEU A 212 11.12 18.97 20.43
C LEU A 212 11.20 20.08 19.36
N LEU A 213 11.37 19.64 18.12
CA LEU A 213 11.39 20.45 16.91
C LEU A 213 10.25 20.02 15.98
N VAL A 214 9.85 20.92 15.08
CA VAL A 214 8.83 20.66 14.07
C VAL A 214 9.47 20.43 12.70
N ARG A 215 9.13 19.30 12.08
CA ARG A 215 9.43 19.00 10.67
C ARG A 215 8.22 19.32 9.81
N LEU A 216 8.45 20.07 8.75
CA LEU A 216 7.45 20.36 7.73
C LEU A 216 7.40 19.26 6.66
N GLN A 217 6.25 19.15 6.01
CA GLN A 217 6.04 18.23 4.90
C GLN A 217 6.93 18.54 3.69
N HIS A 218 7.21 19.82 3.43
CA HIS A 218 7.99 20.27 2.28
C HIS A 218 9.50 20.02 2.44
N LYS A 219 10.14 19.73 1.32
CA LYS A 219 11.60 19.60 1.20
C LYS A 219 12.25 20.91 0.77
N ASP A 220 13.47 21.12 1.23
CA ASP A 220 14.34 22.21 0.86
C ASP A 220 14.98 21.97 -0.53
N GLU A 221 15.68 22.96 -1.08
CA GLU A 221 16.34 22.89 -2.40
C GLU A 221 17.34 21.73 -2.53
N HIS A 222 17.85 21.22 -1.38
CA HIS A 222 18.73 20.06 -1.29
C HIS A 222 18.01 18.71 -1.14
N GLY A 223 16.67 18.69 -1.20
CA GLY A 223 15.85 17.48 -1.09
C GLY A 223 15.69 16.91 0.32
N GLN A 224 16.16 17.64 1.35
CA GLN A 224 15.98 17.30 2.76
C GLN A 224 14.73 17.97 3.32
N HIS A 225 14.12 17.39 4.36
CA HIS A 225 12.95 18.00 4.99
C HIS A 225 13.32 19.25 5.77
N ILE A 226 12.49 20.28 5.67
CA ILE A 226 12.70 21.53 6.41
C ILE A 226 12.40 21.29 7.88
N ILE A 227 13.42 21.42 8.72
CA ILE A 227 13.32 21.38 10.18
C ILE A 227 13.33 22.83 10.67
N LEU A 228 12.27 23.22 11.38
CA LEU A 228 12.16 24.56 11.92
C LEU A 228 13.01 24.72 13.18
N SER A 229 13.54 25.93 13.39
CA SER A 229 14.15 26.29 14.67
C SER A 229 13.11 26.24 15.81
N ARG A 230 13.56 26.20 17.07
CA ARG A 230 12.63 26.10 18.22
C ARG A 230 11.65 27.28 18.27
N GLU A 231 12.11 28.49 18.00
CA GLU A 231 11.27 29.69 18.01
C GLU A 231 10.21 29.65 16.91
N GLU A 232 10.59 29.25 15.70
CA GLU A 232 9.67 29.08 14.57
C GLU A 232 8.70 27.91 14.79
N SER A 233 9.16 26.83 15.41
CA SER A 233 8.33 25.68 15.77
C SER A 233 7.22 26.08 16.76
N ILE A 234 7.55 26.87 17.79
CA ILE A 234 6.56 27.40 18.75
C ILE A 234 5.58 28.32 18.02
N ALA A 235 6.08 29.24 17.18
CA ALA A 235 5.22 30.14 16.42
C ALA A 235 4.23 29.40 15.51
N LYS A 236 4.63 28.25 14.94
CA LYS A 236 3.81 27.42 14.05
C LYS A 236 2.81 26.52 14.80
N VAL A 237 3.11 26.11 16.02
CA VAL A 237 2.19 25.31 16.86
C VAL A 237 1.19 26.20 17.61
N VAL A 238 1.54 27.45 17.89
CA VAL A 238 0.68 28.38 18.65
C VAL A 238 -0.33 29.12 17.75
N ASN A 239 0.01 29.41 16.50
CA ASN A 239 -0.81 30.16 15.53
C ASN A 239 -1.49 29.25 14.50
#